data_AF-A0A438I1U6-F1
#
_entry.id   AF-A0A438I1U6-F1
#
_cell.length_a   1.000
_cell.length_b   1.000
_cell.length_c   1.000
_cell.angle_alpha   90.00
_cell.angle_beta   90.00
_cell.angle_gamma   90.00
#
_symmetry.space_group_name_H-M   'P 1'
#
loop_
_entity.id
_entity.type
_entity.pdbx_description
1 polymer ?
#
loop_
_entity_poly.entity_id
_entity_poly.type
_entity_poly.pdbx_seq_one_letter_code
_entity_poly.pdbx_strand_id
1 'polypeptide(L)'
;MIYHSSVDTTNIPKTTDYIFSLMDKVVEEVREENIVLVVIDNEASFKAAGMLLMEKRNHLFWSPCAVHCIDLMLEDIASMKQIKETLDQAKMIT
;
A
#
# COMPACT_ATOMS: atom_id res chain seq x y z
N MET A 1 15.90 -1.13 13.49
CA MET A 1 14.52 -0.86 13.05
C MET A 1 13.78 -0.35 14.26
N ILE A 2 13.22 0.87 14.20
CA ILE A 2 12.42 1.44 15.30
C ILE A 2 10.97 1.36 14.87
N TYR A 3 10.13 0.86 15.76
CA TYR A 3 8.68 0.85 15.58
C TYR A 3 8.10 2.10 16.23
N HIS A 4 7.30 2.87 15.48
CA HIS A 4 6.64 4.08 15.99
C HIS A 4 5.30 3.75 16.65
N SER A 5 4.35 3.23 15.88
CA SER A 5 3.00 2.92 16.34
C SER A 5 2.22 2.05 15.35
N SER A 6 1.04 1.60 15.78
CA SER A 6 0.04 0.92 14.95
C SER A 6 -1.35 1.39 15.36
N VAL A 7 -2.29 1.33 14.42
CA VAL A 7 -3.70 1.61 14.66
C VAL A 7 -4.52 0.39 14.24
N ASP A 8 -5.42 -0.07 15.11
CA ASP A 8 -6.40 -1.08 14.76
C ASP A 8 -7.53 -0.44 13.95
N THR A 9 -7.79 -0.99 12.76
CA THR A 9 -8.82 -0.51 11.84
C THR A 9 -9.87 -1.58 11.52
N THR A 10 -9.99 -2.64 12.32
CA THR A 10 -10.76 -3.86 12.00
C THR A 10 -12.24 -3.61 11.65
N ASN A 11 -12.83 -2.48 12.08
CA ASN A 11 -14.22 -2.10 11.77
C ASN A 11 -14.33 -0.68 11.19
N ILE A 12 -13.24 -0.14 10.66
CA ILE A 12 -13.21 1.22 10.12
C ILE A 12 -13.00 1.12 8.61
N PRO A 13 -13.91 1.70 7.79
CA PRO A 13 -13.70 1.77 6.35
C PRO A 13 -12.39 2.47 6.02
N LYS A 14 -11.56 1.81 5.20
CA LYS A 14 -10.26 2.33 4.75
C LYS A 14 -10.44 3.31 3.59
N THR A 15 -11.12 4.42 3.86
CA THR A 15 -11.30 5.50 2.88
C THR A 15 -9.99 6.26 2.69
N THR A 16 -9.87 6.92 1.54
CA THR A 16 -8.73 7.80 1.22
C THR A 16 -8.46 8.82 2.33
N ASP A 17 -9.50 9.53 2.78
CA ASP A 17 -9.36 10.58 3.81
C ASP A 17 -8.93 10.00 5.15
N TYR A 18 -9.45 8.83 5.53
CA TYR A 18 -9.07 8.17 6.77
C TYR A 18 -7.60 7.77 6.75
N ILE A 19 -7.14 7.12 5.68
CA ILE A 19 -5.74 6.73 5.51
C ILE A 19 -4.83 7.96 5.50
N PHE A 20 -5.20 9.00 4.74
CA PHE A 20 -4.46 10.26 4.70
C PHE A 20 -4.32 10.87 6.09
N SER A 21 -5.40 10.94 6.87
CA SER A 21 -5.38 11.51 8.22
C SER A 21 -4.42 10.78 9.17
N LEU A 22 -4.34 9.45 9.06
CA LEU A 22 -3.43 8.65 9.88
C LEU A 22 -1.97 8.93 9.52
N MET A 23 -1.66 9.00 8.22
CA MET A 23 -0.30 9.24 7.76
C MET A 23 0.16 10.66 8.05
N ASP A 24 -0.70 11.64 7.80
CA ASP A 24 -0.41 13.04 8.05
C ASP A 24 -0.13 13.31 9.54
N LYS A 25 -0.89 12.65 10.44
CA LYS A 25 -0.61 12.68 11.88
C LYS A 25 0.79 12.13 12.21
N VAL A 26 1.19 11.01 11.60
CA VAL A 26 2.55 10.45 11.80
C VAL A 26 3.62 11.42 11.29
N VAL A 27 3.39 12.07 10.15
CA VAL A 27 4.30 13.10 9.62
C VAL A 27 4.43 14.28 10.58
N GLU A 28 3.35 14.70 11.25
CA GLU A 28 3.40 15.75 12.27
C GLU A 28 4.19 15.33 13.52
N GLU A 29 3.99 14.10 14.00
CA GLU A 29 4.67 13.57 15.18
C GLU A 29 6.17 13.38 14.96
N VAL A 30 6.56 12.85 13.79
CA VAL A 30 7.96 12.59 13.42
C VAL A 30 8.65 13.85 12.88
N ARG A 31 7.87 14.80 12.38
CA ARG A 31 8.27 15.99 11.61
C ARG A 31 8.73 15.62 10.19
N GLU A 32 8.28 16.41 9.22
CA GLU A 32 8.47 16.15 7.78
C GLU A 32 9.94 16.05 7.37
N GLU A 33 10.82 16.88 7.93
CA GLU A 33 12.25 16.88 7.67
C GLU A 33 12.97 15.57 8.06
N ASN A 34 12.33 14.75 8.89
CA ASN A 34 12.86 13.46 9.32
C ASN A 34 12.34 12.29 8.47
N ILE A 35 11.49 12.57 7.46
CA ILE A 35 10.85 11.56 6.62
C ILE A 35 11.32 11.74 5.18
N VAL A 36 11.92 10.68 4.61
CA VAL A 36 12.37 10.67 3.21
C VAL A 36 11.32 10.05 2.30
N LEU A 37 10.73 8.93 2.71
CA LEU A 37 9.85 8.12 1.87
C LEU A 37 8.76 7.46 2.70
N VAL A 38 7.53 7.56 2.23
CA VAL A 38 6.38 6.81 2.74
C VAL A 38 6.07 5.66 1.77
N VAL A 39 6.14 4.42 2.27
CA VAL A 39 5.78 3.22 1.50
C VAL A 39 4.40 2.76 1.92
N ILE A 40 3.45 2.70 0.98
CA ILE A 40 2.05 2.39 1.26
C ILE A 40 1.56 1.29 0.30
N ASP A 41 0.54 0.54 0.67
CA ASP A 41 -0.16 -0.40 -0.21
C ASP A 41 -0.58 0.22 -1.57
N ASN A 42 -0.71 -0.63 -2.59
CA ASN A 42 -1.00 -0.24 -3.96
C ASN A 42 -2.52 -0.19 -4.27
N GLU A 43 -3.37 -0.52 -3.31
CA GLU A 43 -4.82 -0.37 -3.40
C GLU A 43 -5.22 1.10 -3.67
N ALA A 44 -6.33 1.30 -4.37
CA ALA A 44 -6.76 2.61 -4.89
C ALA A 44 -6.90 3.69 -3.80
N SER A 45 -7.45 3.36 -2.63
CA SER A 45 -7.62 4.31 -1.53
C SER A 45 -6.28 4.77 -0.95
N PHE A 46 -5.32 3.87 -0.82
CA PHE A 46 -3.97 4.15 -0.34
C PHE A 46 -3.16 4.98 -1.35
N LYS A 47 -3.29 4.70 -2.65
CA LYS A 47 -2.70 5.52 -3.71
C LYS A 47 -3.20 6.96 -3.65
N ALA A 48 -4.52 7.14 -3.58
CA ALA A 48 -5.13 8.47 -3.51
C ALA A 48 -4.68 9.21 -2.24
N ALA A 49 -4.56 8.50 -1.11
CA ALA A 49 -4.06 9.09 0.14
C ALA A 49 -2.59 9.50 0.05
N GLY A 50 -1.75 8.69 -0.63
CA GLY A 50 -0.37 9.03 -0.94
C GLY A 50 -0.26 10.27 -1.82
N MET A 51 -1.13 10.42 -2.81
CA MET A 51 -1.19 11.64 -3.65
C MET A 51 -1.55 12.88 -2.84
N LEU A 52 -2.58 12.81 -1.98
CA LEU A 52 -2.93 13.92 -1.08
C LEU A 52 -1.79 14.26 -0.11
N LEU A 53 -1.04 13.25 0.35
CA LEU A 53 0.12 13.48 1.21
C LEU A 53 1.21 14.25 0.48
N MET A 54 1.50 13.89 -0.78
CA MET A 54 2.45 14.61 -1.63
C MET A 54 2.00 16.04 -1.95
N GLU A 55 0.70 16.29 -2.09
CA GLU A 55 0.15 17.64 -2.28
C GLU A 55 0.32 18.52 -1.03
N LYS A 56 0.21 17.93 0.17
CA LYS A 56 0.36 18.66 1.43
C LYS A 56 1.82 18.81 1.89
N ARG A 57 2.66 17.80 1.64
CA ARG A 57 4.01 17.65 2.21
C ARG A 57 5.05 17.67 1.09
N ASN A 58 5.63 18.85 0.84
CA ASN A 58 6.49 19.11 -0.31
C ASN A 58 7.90 18.52 -0.20
N HIS A 59 8.31 18.03 0.97
CA HIS A 59 9.68 17.57 1.23
C HIS A 59 9.82 16.06 1.40
N LEU A 60 8.74 15.29 1.25
CA LEU A 60 8.77 13.83 1.29
C LEU A 60 8.36 13.22 -0.05
N PHE A 61 8.64 11.92 -0.22
CA PHE A 61 8.18 11.12 -1.35
C PHE A 61 7.23 10.01 -0.91
N TRP A 62 6.42 9.52 -1.84
CA TRP A 62 5.59 8.34 -1.68
C TRP A 62 5.91 7.29 -2.75
N SER A 63 5.86 6.01 -2.38
CA SER A 63 5.92 4.88 -3.31
C SER A 63 4.96 3.74 -2.91
N PRO A 64 4.44 2.96 -3.88
CA PRO A 64 3.66 1.77 -3.57
C PRO A 64 4.52 0.65 -2.97
N CYS A 65 3.88 -0.26 -2.25
CA CYS A 65 4.49 -1.42 -1.63
C CYS A 65 4.96 -2.42 -2.69
N ALA A 66 6.26 -2.76 -2.66
CA ALA A 66 6.84 -3.70 -3.62
C ALA A 66 6.22 -5.10 -3.54
N VAL A 67 5.91 -5.59 -2.33
CA VAL A 67 5.31 -6.92 -2.14
C VAL A 67 3.97 -7.01 -2.86
N HIS A 68 3.09 -6.04 -2.62
CA HIS A 68 1.79 -6.01 -3.28
C HIS A 68 1.91 -5.85 -4.80
N CYS A 69 2.88 -5.05 -5.27
CA CYS A 69 3.15 -4.96 -6.71
C CYS A 69 3.58 -6.32 -7.31
N ILE A 70 4.39 -7.09 -6.59
CA ILE A 70 4.81 -8.43 -7.02
C ILE A 70 3.61 -9.38 -7.04
N ASP A 71 2.76 -9.35 -6.01
CA ASP A 71 1.54 -10.18 -5.96
C ASP A 71 0.66 -9.92 -7.18
N LEU A 72 0.40 -8.65 -7.53
CA LEU A 72 -0.36 -8.28 -8.73
C LEU A 72 0.31 -8.76 -10.03
N MET A 73 1.64 -8.63 -10.14
CA MET A 73 2.37 -9.16 -11.30
C MET A 73 2.20 -10.69 -11.42
N LEU A 74 2.21 -11.40 -10.30
CA LEU A 74 2.01 -12.85 -10.27
C LEU A 74 0.57 -13.23 -10.61
N GLU A 75 -0.43 -12.46 -10.16
CA GLU A 75 -1.84 -12.65 -10.53
C GLU A 75 -2.06 -12.45 -12.04
N ASP A 76 -1.43 -11.44 -12.64
CA ASP A 76 -1.48 -11.20 -14.08
C ASP A 76 -0.84 -12.35 -14.87
N ILE A 77 0.32 -12.84 -14.41
CA ILE A 77 1.00 -14.02 -14.98
C ILE A 77 0.11 -15.26 -14.86
N ALA A 78 -0.48 -15.49 -13.69
CA ALA A 78 -1.39 -16.62 -13.45
C ALA A 78 -2.64 -16.57 -14.33
N SER A 79 -3.06 -15.37 -14.74
CA SER A 79 -4.22 -15.16 -15.61
C SER A 79 -3.93 -15.37 -17.10
N MET A 80 -2.65 -15.49 -17.49
CA MET A 80 -2.26 -15.76 -18.88
C MET A 80 -2.77 -17.15 -19.31
N LYS A 81 -3.37 -17.24 -20.50
CA LYS A 81 -4.02 -18.47 -20.98
C LYS A 81 -3.13 -19.72 -20.87
N GLN A 82 -1.85 -19.60 -21.22
CA GLN A 82 -0.90 -20.72 -21.16
C GLN A 82 -0.64 -21.22 -19.72
N ILE A 83 -0.71 -20.33 -18.74
CA ILE A 83 -0.37 -20.62 -17.33
C ILE A 83 -1.64 -21.02 -16.56
N LYS A 84 -2.76 -20.36 -16.86
CA LYS A 84 -4.05 -20.56 -16.20
C LYS A 84 -4.51 -22.01 -16.23
N GLU A 85 -4.43 -22.67 -17.39
CA GLU A 85 -4.86 -24.06 -17.53
C GLU A 85 -4.03 -25.01 -16.61
N THR A 86 -2.71 -24.80 -16.57
CA THR A 86 -1.82 -25.57 -15.68
C THR A 86 -2.10 -25.28 -14.21
N LEU A 87 -2.33 -24.00 -13.86
CA LEU A 87 -2.61 -23.60 -12.49
C LEU A 87 -3.95 -24.18 -11.99
N ASP A 88 -4.98 -24.17 -12.83
CA ASP A 88 -6.29 -24.73 -12.52
C ASP A 88 -6.20 -26.25 -12.27
N GLN A 89 -5.39 -26.97 -13.07
CA GLN A 89 -5.12 -28.39 -12.84
C GLN A 89 -4.36 -28.65 -11.53
N ALA A 90 -3.34 -27.85 -11.22
CA ALA A 90 -2.57 -27.98 -9.99
C ALA A 90 -3.43 -27.80 -8.73
N LYS A 91 -4.35 -26.82 -8.75
CA LYS A 91 -5.31 -26.55 -7.67
C LYS A 91 -6.30 -27.70 -7.39
N MET A 92 -6.43 -28.68 -8.30
CA MET A 92 -7.29 -29.85 -8.07
C MET A 92 -6.63 -30.94 -7.23
N ILE A 93 -5.31 -30.86 -7.01
CA ILE A 93 -4.52 -31.89 -6.32
C ILE A 93 -4.28 -31.52 -4.84
N THR A 94 -4.25 -30.23 -4.53
CA THR A 94 -4.16 -29.65 -3.18
C THR A 94 -5.51 -29.12 -2.73
#